data_AF-A0A2Z5EN14-F1
#
_entry.id   AF-A0A2Z5EN14-F1
#
_cell.length_a   1.000
_cell.length_b   1.000
_cell.length_c   1.000
_cell.angle_alpha   90.00
_cell.angle_beta   90.00
_cell.angle_gamma   90.00
#
_symmetry.space_group_name_H-M   'P 1'
#
loop_
_entity.id
_entity.type
_entity.pdbx_description
1 polymer ?
#
loop_
_entity_poly.entity_id
_entity_poly.type
_entity_poly.pdbx_seq_one_letter_code
_entity_poly.pdbx_strand_id
1 'polypeptide(L)'
;GLLSFLLELGAEPTHILCTTGDADFEQAAYDLLRESPYGANATVWTGKDAWHLRSLVLTEPVDLMIGPSHLKGVAREADVPLVRFGFPVFDRHHLHRYPIIGYAGALNLLTWIVNTVL
;
A
#
# COMPACT_ATOMS: atom_id res chain seq x y z
N GLY A 1 -8.74 -5.07 -4.34
CA GLY A 1 -9.25 -3.93 -3.54
C GLY A 1 -8.34 -2.73 -3.73
N LEU A 2 -7.43 -2.48 -2.79
CA LEU A 2 -6.49 -1.35 -2.88
C LEU A 2 -5.60 -1.39 -4.13
N LEU A 3 -5.16 -2.59 -4.54
CA LEU A 3 -4.39 -2.78 -5.76
C LEU A 3 -5.11 -2.28 -7.02
N SER A 4 -6.36 -2.71 -7.26
CA SER A 4 -7.05 -2.27 -8.48
C SER A 4 -7.34 -0.76 -8.44
N PHE A 5 -7.61 -0.19 -7.26
CA PHE A 5 -7.74 1.26 -7.12
C PHE A 5 -6.46 2.02 -7.47
N LEU A 6 -5.29 1.54 -7.02
CA LEU A 6 -4.01 2.16 -7.39
C LEU A 6 -3.73 2.06 -8.89
N LEU A 7 -4.05 0.91 -9.51
CA LEU A 7 -3.91 0.70 -10.95
C LEU A 7 -4.87 1.61 -11.74
N GLU A 8 -6.08 1.86 -11.25
CA GLU A 8 -7.04 2.81 -11.84
C GLU A 8 -6.56 4.26 -11.76
N LEU A 9 -5.83 4.63 -10.71
CA LEU A 9 -5.21 5.95 -10.58
C LEU A 9 -3.93 6.11 -11.43
N GLY A 10 -3.45 5.04 -12.06
CA GLY A 10 -2.17 5.03 -12.78
C GLY A 10 -0.94 5.05 -11.87
N ALA A 11 -1.08 4.64 -10.61
CA ALA A 11 0.04 4.43 -9.71
C ALA A 11 0.68 3.06 -9.94
N GLU A 12 2.00 2.97 -9.76
CA GLU A 12 2.77 1.73 -9.92
C GLU A 12 3.05 1.07 -8.56
N PRO A 13 2.32 0.00 -8.18
CA PRO A 13 2.55 -0.67 -6.90
C PRO A 13 3.76 -1.64 -6.98
N THR A 14 4.98 -1.12 -6.81
CA THR A 14 6.23 -1.90 -6.92
C THR A 14 6.36 -3.02 -5.87
N HIS A 15 5.99 -2.75 -4.62
CA HIS A 15 6.11 -3.69 -3.52
C HIS A 15 4.78 -3.95 -2.83
N ILE A 16 4.25 -5.16 -3.01
CA ILE A 16 2.96 -5.56 -2.45
C ILE A 16 3.23 -6.62 -1.40
N LEU A 17 3.10 -6.27 -0.13
CA LEU A 17 3.39 -7.18 0.97
C LEU A 17 2.11 -7.59 1.71
N CYS A 18 1.89 -8.89 1.83
CA CYS A 18 0.80 -9.46 2.60
C CYS A 18 1.32 -10.59 3.50
N THR A 19 1.44 -10.31 4.80
CA THR A 19 2.00 -11.28 5.76
C THR A 19 1.11 -12.52 5.93
N THR A 20 -0.21 -12.36 5.89
CA THR A 20 -1.19 -13.45 6.00
C THR A 20 -1.73 -13.88 4.63
N GLY A 21 -1.01 -13.57 3.55
CA GLY A 21 -1.42 -13.95 2.20
C GLY A 21 -1.13 -15.42 1.90
N ASP A 22 -2.10 -16.11 1.30
CA ASP A 22 -1.94 -17.47 0.77
C ASP A 22 -1.49 -17.47 -0.70
N ALA A 23 -1.16 -18.65 -1.24
CA ALA A 23 -0.79 -18.81 -2.65
C ALA A 23 -1.89 -18.36 -3.62
N ASP A 24 -3.17 -18.55 -3.25
CA ASP A 24 -4.31 -18.11 -4.05
C ASP A 24 -4.38 -16.57 -4.15
N PHE A 25 -4.00 -15.87 -3.08
CA PHE A 25 -3.93 -14.41 -3.08
C PHE A 25 -2.82 -13.92 -4.01
N GLU A 26 -1.67 -14.60 -4.01
CA GLU A 26 -0.56 -14.25 -4.89
C GLU A 26 -0.96 -14.37 -6.37
N GLN A 27 -1.64 -15.46 -6.75
CA GLN A 27 -2.15 -15.65 -8.10
C GLN A 27 -3.16 -14.55 -8.48
N ALA A 28 -4.14 -14.29 -7.62
CA ALA A 28 -5.14 -13.25 -7.87
C ALA A 28 -4.52 -11.84 -7.98
N ALA A 29 -3.48 -11.55 -7.19
CA ALA A 29 -2.76 -10.29 -7.27
C ALA A 29 -2.00 -10.16 -8.60
N TYR A 30 -1.29 -11.21 -9.04
CA TYR A 30 -0.61 -11.20 -10.33
C TYR A 30 -1.57 -11.11 -11.51
N ASP A 31 -2.74 -11.73 -11.44
CA ASP A 31 -3.75 -11.62 -12.50
C ASP A 31 -4.24 -10.18 -12.65
N LEU A 32 -4.52 -9.49 -11.54
CA LEU A 32 -4.86 -8.05 -11.55
C LEU A 32 -3.72 -7.17 -12.06
N LEU A 33 -2.47 -7.50 -11.73
CA LEU A 33 -1.31 -6.73 -12.20
C LEU A 33 -1.08 -6.87 -13.71
N ARG A 34 -1.46 -8.00 -14.30
CA ARG A 34 -1.36 -8.22 -15.76
C ARG A 34 -2.40 -7.43 -16.57
N GLU A 35 -3.51 -7.04 -15.95
CA GLU A 35 -4.57 -6.27 -16.61
C GLU A 35 -4.15 -4.83 -16.93
N SER A 36 -3.12 -4.31 -16.25
CA SER A 36 -2.73 -2.91 -16.33
C SER A 36 -1.23 -2.76 -16.64
N PRO A 37 -0.83 -1.81 -17.50
CA PRO A 37 0.58 -1.56 -17.78
C PRO A 37 1.37 -1.10 -16.53
N TYR A 38 0.68 -0.50 -15.56
CA TYR A 38 1.27 -0.03 -14.31
C TYR A 38 1.65 -1.17 -13.34
N GLY A 39 1.24 -2.41 -13.62
CA GLY A 39 1.61 -3.59 -12.85
C GLY A 39 2.90 -4.28 -13.30
N ALA A 40 3.56 -3.79 -14.36
CA ALA A 40 4.69 -4.49 -14.98
C ALA A 40 5.91 -4.67 -14.04
N ASN A 41 6.14 -3.68 -13.15
CA ASN A 41 7.26 -3.69 -12.21
C ASN A 41 6.84 -4.13 -10.79
N ALA A 42 5.62 -4.64 -10.63
CA ALA A 42 5.08 -5.00 -9.32
C ALA A 42 5.54 -6.40 -8.88
N THR A 43 6.01 -6.49 -7.64
CA THR A 43 6.36 -7.77 -7.01
C THR A 43 5.46 -8.03 -5.81
N VAL A 44 4.84 -9.20 -5.77
CA VAL A 44 3.97 -9.64 -4.67
C VAL A 44 4.77 -10.51 -3.72
N TRP A 45 4.71 -10.15 -2.43
CA TRP A 45 5.42 -10.79 -1.33
C TRP A 45 4.40 -11.34 -0.31
N THR A 46 4.18 -12.64 -0.35
CA THR A 46 3.35 -13.37 0.62
C THR A 46 4.21 -13.94 1.77
N GLY A 47 3.65 -14.00 2.98
CA GLY A 47 4.35 -14.57 4.15
C GLY A 47 5.59 -13.77 4.60
N LYS A 48 5.72 -12.51 4.16
CA LYS A 48 6.81 -11.62 4.55
C LYS A 48 6.35 -10.59 5.57
N ASP A 49 7.30 -10.14 6.38
CA ASP A 49 7.07 -9.18 7.46
C ASP A 49 7.50 -7.76 7.08
N ALA A 50 7.12 -6.79 7.92
CA ALA A 50 7.54 -5.39 7.80
C ALA A 50 9.08 -5.21 7.77
N TRP A 51 9.84 -6.13 8.35
CA TRP A 51 11.31 -6.12 8.26
C TRP A 51 11.83 -6.41 6.86
N HIS A 52 11.15 -7.29 6.12
CA HIS A 52 11.49 -7.52 4.71
C HIS A 52 11.12 -6.31 3.87
N LEU A 53 9.97 -5.68 4.14
CA LEU A 53 9.58 -4.42 3.49
C LEU A 53 10.64 -3.34 3.68
N ARG A 54 11.21 -3.24 4.88
CA ARG A 54 12.29 -2.30 5.17
C ARG A 54 13.49 -2.50 4.25
N SER A 55 13.94 -3.74 4.08
CA SER A 55 15.06 -4.03 3.17
C SER A 55 14.72 -3.69 1.73
N LEU A 56 13.51 -4.02 1.27
CA LEU A 56 13.05 -3.74 -0.10
C LEU A 56 13.04 -2.24 -0.40
N VAL A 57 12.43 -1.45 0.49
CA VAL A 57 12.31 0.00 0.31
C VAL A 57 13.67 0.71 0.37
N LEU A 58 14.66 0.13 1.03
CA LEU A 58 16.03 0.66 1.06
C LEU A 58 16.82 0.29 -0.20
N THR A 59 16.57 -0.86 -0.82
CA THR A 59 17.24 -1.28 -2.07
C THR A 59 16.59 -0.67 -3.30
N GLU A 60 15.26 -0.59 -3.28
CA GLU A 60 14.41 -0.08 -4.35
C GLU A 60 13.52 1.02 -3.74
N PRO A 61 13.94 2.29 -3.84
CA PRO A 61 13.21 3.38 -3.21
C PRO A 61 11.84 3.55 -3.86
N VAL A 62 10.85 3.88 -3.03
CA VAL A 62 9.45 4.13 -3.45
C VAL A 62 9.02 5.51 -2.98
N ASP A 63 8.15 6.16 -3.74
CA ASP A 63 7.71 7.53 -3.43
C ASP A 63 6.70 7.59 -2.28
N LEU A 64 5.91 6.52 -2.11
CA LEU A 64 4.80 6.49 -1.16
C LEU A 64 4.68 5.11 -0.52
N MET A 65 4.51 5.10 0.79
CA MET A 65 4.18 3.89 1.54
C MET A 65 2.72 3.94 2.00
N ILE A 66 1.97 2.87 1.79
CA ILE A 66 0.57 2.76 2.24
C ILE A 66 0.46 1.58 3.20
N GLY A 67 0.03 1.84 4.44
CA GLY A 67 -0.15 0.75 5.40
C GLY A 67 -0.43 1.19 6.84
N PRO A 68 -0.40 0.23 7.79
CA PRO A 68 -0.72 0.48 9.18
C PRO A 68 0.39 1.24 9.92
N SER A 69 0.12 1.65 11.16
CA SER A 69 1.07 2.45 11.96
C SER A 69 2.39 1.72 12.29
N HIS A 70 2.46 0.39 12.15
CA HIS A 70 3.70 -0.37 12.32
C HIS A 70 4.80 0.05 11.35
N LEU A 71 4.43 0.56 10.17
CA LEU A 71 5.38 1.00 9.15
C LEU A 71 6.00 2.37 9.45
N LYS A 72 5.58 3.06 10.52
CA LYS A 72 6.15 4.37 10.90
C LYS A 72 7.66 4.33 11.10
N GLY A 73 8.19 3.24 11.67
CA GLY A 73 9.63 3.05 11.85
C GLY A 73 10.36 2.95 10.51
N VAL A 74 9.84 2.08 9.62
CA VAL A 74 10.40 1.87 8.28
C VAL A 74 10.34 3.15 7.44
N ALA A 75 9.21 3.84 7.45
CA ALA A 75 9.01 5.10 6.75
C ALA A 75 10.00 6.18 7.20
N ARG A 76 10.30 6.24 8.51
CA ARG A 76 11.29 7.18 9.06
C ARG A 76 12.71 6.84 8.64
N GLU A 77 13.04 5.56 8.53
CA GLU A 77 14.38 5.11 8.14
C GLU A 77 14.64 5.25 6.64
N ALA A 78 13.62 5.03 5.82
CA ALA A 78 13.72 5.15 4.36
C ALA A 78 13.44 6.57 3.84
N ASP A 79 13.06 7.51 4.71
CA ASP A 79 12.61 8.86 4.36
C ASP A 79 11.45 8.89 3.33
N VAL A 80 10.53 7.91 3.45
CA VAL A 80 9.37 7.77 2.57
C VAL A 80 8.09 8.18 3.32
N PRO A 81 7.23 9.02 2.74
CA PRO A 81 5.97 9.40 3.38
C PRO A 81 5.00 8.21 3.50
N LEU A 82 4.38 8.08 4.68
CA LEU A 82 3.45 7.00 5.01
C LEU A 82 1.99 7.48 5.05
N VAL A 83 1.20 7.01 4.09
CA VAL A 83 -0.27 7.08 4.12
C VAL A 83 -0.78 5.98 5.04
N ARG A 84 -1.43 6.40 6.14
CA ARG A 84 -1.97 5.47 7.13
C ARG A 84 -3.29 4.90 6.63
N PHE A 85 -3.24 3.66 6.18
CA PHE A 85 -4.38 2.93 5.67
C PHE A 85 -4.36 1.48 6.14
N GLY A 86 -5.51 0.97 6.54
CA GLY A 86 -5.65 -0.36 7.12
C GLY A 86 -5.63 -0.35 8.65
N PHE A 87 -5.24 -1.47 9.25
CA PHE A 87 -5.30 -1.69 10.68
C PHE A 87 -3.99 -2.30 11.20
N PRO A 88 -3.48 -1.91 12.38
CA PRO A 88 -3.99 -0.86 13.28
C PRO A 88 -3.43 0.53 12.98
N VAL A 89 -4.20 1.57 13.36
CA VAL A 89 -3.76 2.98 13.32
C VAL A 89 -3.79 3.59 14.72
N PHE A 90 -2.62 3.67 15.36
CA PHE A 90 -2.49 4.19 16.74
C PHE A 90 -2.05 5.66 16.80
N ASP A 91 -1.29 6.11 15.80
CA ASP A 91 -0.64 7.44 15.79
C ASP A 91 -1.58 8.58 15.29
N ARG A 92 -2.82 8.25 14.95
CA ARG A 92 -3.82 9.21 14.45
C ARG A 92 -5.19 8.88 15.01
N HIS A 93 -5.88 9.90 15.50
CA HIS A 93 -7.20 9.74 16.08
C HIS A 93 -8.30 9.79 15.01
N HIS A 94 -9.38 9.03 15.23
CA HIS A 94 -10.64 9.09 14.46
C HIS A 94 -10.59 8.69 12.98
N LEU A 95 -9.47 8.19 12.46
CA LEU A 95 -9.40 7.70 11.07
C LEU A 95 -10.36 6.54 10.79
N HIS A 96 -10.68 5.72 11.80
CA HIS A 96 -11.66 4.64 11.69
C HIS A 96 -13.10 5.10 11.43
N ARG A 97 -13.41 6.40 11.59
CA ARG A 97 -14.76 6.94 11.36
C ARG A 97 -15.04 7.19 9.88
N TYR A 98 -14.00 7.36 9.08
CA TYR A 98 -14.16 7.62 7.66
C TYR A 98 -14.37 6.30 6.92
N PRO A 99 -15.35 6.23 6.00
CA PRO A 99 -15.55 5.04 5.22
C PRO A 99 -14.35 4.81 4.30
N ILE A 100 -14.02 3.54 4.10
CA ILE A 100 -12.95 3.05 3.22
C ILE A 100 -13.54 2.31 2.00
N ILE A 101 -14.81 1.90 2.08
CA ILE A 101 -15.48 1.10 1.06
C ILE A 101 -16.45 1.98 0.26
N GLY A 102 -16.64 1.63 -1.01
CA GLY A 102 -17.53 2.33 -1.94
C GLY A 102 -16.93 3.65 -2.44
N TYR A 103 -17.71 4.40 -3.24
CA TYR A 103 -17.26 5.65 -3.84
C TYR A 103 -16.84 6.71 -2.81
N ALA A 104 -17.54 6.79 -1.68
CA ALA A 104 -17.18 7.69 -0.60
C ALA A 104 -15.80 7.33 0.01
N GLY A 105 -15.50 6.04 0.13
CA GLY A 105 -14.20 5.58 0.63
C GLY A 105 -13.07 5.79 -0.36
N ALA A 106 -13.32 5.54 -1.64
CA ALA A 106 -12.37 5.83 -2.71
C ALA A 106 -12.00 7.33 -2.74
N LEU A 107 -12.98 8.23 -2.58
CA LEU A 107 -12.74 9.67 -2.52
C LEU A 107 -11.87 10.07 -1.32
N ASN A 108 -12.13 9.49 -0.15
CA ASN A 108 -11.31 9.74 1.06
C ASN A 108 -9.87 9.28 0.84
N LEU A 109 -9.70 8.09 0.26
CA LEU A 109 -8.39 7.49 0.02
C LEU A 109 -7.59 8.32 -1.01
N LEU A 110 -8.24 8.73 -2.10
CA LEU A 110 -7.66 9.65 -3.09
C LEU A 110 -7.20 10.95 -2.42
N THR A 111 -8.06 11.55 -1.59
CA THR A 111 -7.75 12.79 -0.88
C THR A 111 -6.54 12.62 0.05
N TRP A 112 -6.40 11.49 0.74
CA TRP A 112 -5.25 11.22 1.59
C TRP A 112 -3.96 10.98 0.81
N ILE A 113 -4.02 10.25 -0.31
CA ILE A 113 -2.85 10.05 -1.18
C ILE A 113 -2.37 11.39 -1.73
N VAL A 114 -3.26 12.16 -2.36
CA VAL A 114 -2.90 13.44 -3.00
C VAL A 114 -2.34 14.44 -1.98
N ASN A 115 -2.95 14.58 -0.81
CA ASN A 115 -2.45 15.47 0.24
C ASN A 115 -1.14 14.99 0.89
N THR A 116 -0.71 13.75 0.65
CA THR A 116 0.59 13.26 1.12
C THR A 116 1.68 13.49 0.08
N VAL A 117 1.31 13.59 -1.21
CA VAL A 117 2.21 13.90 -2.31
C VAL A 117 2.47 15.42 -2.43
N LEU A 118 1.47 16.24 -2.11
CA LEU A 118 1.57 17.70 -2.06
C LEU A 118 2.30 18.18 -0.80
#